data_AF-A0A1V5TGT5-F1
#
_entry.id   AF-A0A1V5TGT5-F1
#
_cell.length_a   1.000
_cell.length_b   1.000
_cell.length_c   1.000
_cell.angle_alpha   90.00
_cell.angle_beta   90.00
_cell.angle_gamma   90.00
#
_symmetry.space_group_name_H-M   'P 1'
#
loop_
_entity.id
_entity.type
_entity.pdbx_description
1 polymer ?
#
loop_
_entity_poly.entity_id
_entity_poly.type
_entity_poly.pdbx_seq_one_letter_code
_entity_poly.pdbx_strand_id
1 'polypeptide(L)'
;MIIFKRIFFLFCISVILFASTDIQAQKQYHERKQKSSSLKSSASDTYYSTDKNYSSRKNVEPDLSYSDNNTKNRHNNTSEIKNLYSENYFRIDKKGNTLWDGKHWEESRFPLNIYVKGSDSRYFKSSYTEYVKYALDVWRKADDRIMYNFVDSKNHADISVIFVENLGDEYEENYLGLTDYDTDENKLIDYSTIQISLLKNGNEKVPAGELKATIIHEFGHALGLGHSKNEKDLMYPYISSSHTPDMNYDELSIGDKLAIKTLLDLSYDKKYVLRQ
;
A
#
# COMPACT_ATOMS: atom_id res chain seq x y z
N MET A 1 65.73 -5.36 -4.43
CA MET A 1 64.63 -6.26 -4.83
C MET A 1 64.02 -6.90 -3.58
N ILE A 2 63.14 -6.20 -2.82
CA ILE A 2 62.22 -6.69 -1.75
C ILE A 2 61.37 -5.49 -1.26
N ILE A 3 60.53 -4.83 -2.09
CA ILE A 3 59.48 -3.91 -1.59
C ILE A 3 58.24 -3.95 -2.52
N PHE A 4 57.83 -5.13 -3.00
CA PHE A 4 56.65 -5.25 -3.89
C PHE A 4 55.77 -6.47 -3.59
N LYS A 5 55.81 -7.01 -2.36
CA LYS A 5 55.01 -8.20 -1.98
C LYS A 5 54.14 -8.06 -0.73
N ARG A 6 53.92 -6.84 -0.20
CA ARG A 6 53.08 -6.65 1.00
C ARG A 6 51.76 -5.88 0.80
N ILE A 7 51.46 -5.41 -0.41
CA ILE A 7 50.22 -4.63 -0.66
C ILE A 7 49.08 -5.51 -1.20
N PHE A 8 49.34 -6.72 -1.68
CA PHE A 8 48.29 -7.57 -2.27
C PHE A 8 47.46 -8.38 -1.26
N PHE A 9 47.87 -8.44 0.02
CA PHE A 9 47.17 -9.28 1.02
C PHE A 9 46.10 -8.52 1.83
N LEU A 10 46.07 -7.19 1.77
CA LEU A 10 45.09 -6.37 2.49
C LEU A 10 43.80 -6.11 1.70
N PHE A 11 43.80 -6.33 0.37
CA PHE A 11 42.62 -6.10 -0.48
C PHE A 11 41.67 -7.31 -0.56
N CYS A 12 42.14 -8.52 -0.20
CA CYS A 12 41.27 -9.70 -0.19
C CYS A 12 40.46 -9.84 1.10
N ILE A 13 40.92 -9.28 2.22
CA ILE A 13 40.22 -9.38 3.51
C ILE A 13 39.02 -8.43 3.57
N SER A 14 39.11 -7.25 2.94
CA SER A 14 37.98 -6.31 2.86
C SER A 14 36.83 -6.84 1.99
N VAL A 15 37.13 -7.48 0.86
CA VAL A 15 36.11 -8.06 -0.04
C VAL A 15 35.36 -9.23 0.64
N ILE A 16 36.04 -10.02 1.48
CA ILE A 16 35.40 -11.10 2.24
C ILE A 16 34.50 -10.53 3.36
N LEU A 17 34.88 -9.41 3.99
CA LEU A 17 34.03 -8.74 4.98
C LEU A 17 32.77 -8.14 4.35
N PHE A 18 32.86 -7.48 3.19
CA PHE A 18 31.70 -6.96 2.46
C PHE A 18 30.75 -8.05 1.93
N ALA A 19 31.28 -9.18 1.46
CA ALA A 19 30.45 -10.32 1.06
C ALA A 19 29.74 -10.97 2.27
N SER A 20 30.38 -10.98 3.45
CA SER A 20 29.79 -11.57 4.65
C SER A 20 28.63 -10.74 5.24
N THR A 21 28.69 -9.41 5.12
CA THR A 21 27.60 -8.51 5.55
C THR A 21 26.38 -8.63 4.63
N ASP A 22 26.59 -8.85 3.33
CA ASP A 22 25.52 -9.02 2.34
C ASP A 22 24.79 -10.37 2.54
N ILE A 23 25.54 -11.42 2.86
CA ILE A 23 24.97 -12.74 3.21
C ILE A 23 24.19 -12.68 4.53
N GLN A 24 24.66 -11.91 5.52
CA GLN A 24 23.90 -11.70 6.77
C GLN A 24 22.62 -10.88 6.55
N ALA A 25 22.65 -9.87 5.67
CA ALA A 25 21.47 -9.11 5.28
C ALA A 25 20.44 -9.97 4.52
N GLN A 26 20.90 -10.81 3.57
CA GLN A 26 20.05 -11.79 2.88
C GLN A 26 19.48 -12.85 3.83
N LYS A 27 20.28 -13.32 4.80
CA LYS A 27 19.82 -14.31 5.77
C LYS A 27 18.80 -13.72 6.76
N GLN A 28 18.99 -12.47 7.21
CA GLN A 28 17.99 -11.73 7.97
C GLN A 28 16.73 -11.41 7.15
N TYR A 29 16.84 -11.18 5.85
CA TYR A 29 15.70 -11.01 4.93
C TYR A 29 14.87 -12.30 4.83
N HIS A 30 15.52 -13.46 4.63
CA HIS A 30 14.82 -14.75 4.59
C HIS A 30 14.23 -15.18 5.94
N GLU A 31 14.91 -14.88 7.06
CA GLU A 31 14.39 -15.15 8.41
C GLU A 31 13.23 -14.20 8.80
N ARG A 32 13.24 -12.94 8.34
CA ARG A 32 12.10 -12.02 8.50
C ARG A 32 10.88 -12.41 7.66
N LYS A 33 11.09 -12.92 6.43
CA LYS A 33 10.03 -13.45 5.55
C LYS A 33 9.24 -14.59 6.20
N GLN A 34 9.88 -15.40 7.06
CA GLN A 34 9.18 -16.43 7.83
C GLN A 34 8.35 -15.87 9.01
N LYS A 35 8.76 -14.74 9.61
CA LYS A 35 8.04 -14.09 10.73
C LYS A 35 6.92 -13.14 10.30
N SER A 36 7.06 -12.44 9.15
CA SER A 36 6.02 -11.54 8.62
C SER A 36 4.80 -12.29 8.05
N SER A 37 4.92 -13.60 7.82
CA SER A 37 3.82 -14.50 7.45
C SER A 37 2.67 -14.58 8.48
N SER A 38 2.75 -13.84 9.60
CA SER A 38 1.76 -13.80 10.68
C SER A 38 0.67 -12.73 10.53
N LEU A 39 0.69 -11.92 9.46
CA LEU A 39 -0.45 -11.06 9.08
C LEU A 39 -0.94 -11.41 7.67
N LYS A 40 -1.30 -12.67 7.46
CA LYS A 40 -2.06 -13.11 6.27
C LYS A 40 -3.42 -12.41 6.27
N SER A 41 -3.62 -11.42 5.39
CA SER A 41 -4.97 -11.06 4.95
C SER A 41 -5.38 -12.00 3.82
N SER A 42 -5.48 -13.29 4.13
CA SER A 42 -6.03 -14.29 3.21
C SER A 42 -7.53 -14.08 3.08
N ALA A 43 -8.03 -13.92 1.86
CA ALA A 43 -9.43 -14.18 1.55
C ALA A 43 -9.55 -14.73 0.12
N SER A 44 -9.03 -15.94 -0.08
CA SER A 44 -9.69 -16.86 -1.01
C SER A 44 -11.05 -17.20 -0.42
N ASP A 45 -12.14 -16.84 -1.09
CA ASP A 45 -13.30 -17.72 -1.26
C ASP A 45 -14.30 -17.11 -2.25
N THR A 46 -14.47 -17.83 -3.34
CA THR A 46 -15.45 -17.64 -4.42
C THR A 46 -16.85 -17.36 -3.87
N TYR A 47 -17.45 -16.22 -4.19
CA TYR A 47 -18.86 -15.97 -3.88
C TYR A 47 -19.72 -15.91 -5.15
N TYR A 48 -20.51 -16.98 -5.34
CA TYR A 48 -21.71 -16.97 -6.15
C TYR A 48 -22.76 -16.09 -5.48
N SER A 49 -23.34 -15.18 -6.26
CA SER A 49 -24.45 -14.34 -5.82
C SER A 49 -25.67 -15.18 -5.49
N THR A 50 -26.25 -15.00 -4.30
CA THR A 50 -27.64 -15.39 -4.05
C THR A 50 -28.27 -14.42 -3.06
N ASP A 51 -29.18 -13.59 -3.58
CA ASP A 51 -30.12 -12.79 -2.82
C ASP A 51 -30.88 -13.62 -1.78
N LYS A 52 -31.06 -13.06 -0.58
CA LYS A 52 -32.28 -13.24 0.22
C LYS A 52 -32.39 -12.20 1.34
N ASN A 53 -33.48 -11.46 1.26
CA ASN A 53 -34.01 -10.56 2.28
C ASN A 53 -34.21 -11.25 3.64
N TYR A 54 -33.81 -10.59 4.73
CA TYR A 54 -34.50 -10.72 6.01
C TYR A 54 -34.38 -9.44 6.84
N SER A 55 -35.54 -8.95 7.29
CA SER A 55 -35.71 -7.82 8.19
C SER A 55 -35.51 -8.24 9.65
N SER A 56 -35.00 -7.34 10.50
CA SER A 56 -35.48 -7.09 11.87
C SER A 56 -34.47 -6.37 12.78
N ARG A 57 -34.96 -5.26 13.34
CA ARG A 57 -34.69 -4.65 14.66
C ARG A 57 -33.38 -3.88 14.94
N LYS A 58 -33.63 -2.57 15.13
CA LYS A 58 -32.83 -1.55 15.82
C LYS A 58 -32.18 -2.07 17.10
N ASN A 59 -30.90 -1.71 17.28
CA ASN A 59 -30.38 -1.26 18.56
C ASN A 59 -29.36 -0.13 18.33
N VAL A 60 -29.45 0.84 19.23
CA VAL A 60 -28.77 2.15 19.27
C VAL A 60 -27.25 1.99 19.31
N GLU A 61 -26.52 2.76 18.49
CA GLU A 61 -25.05 2.85 18.49
C GLU A 61 -24.65 4.35 18.55
N PRO A 62 -23.61 4.75 19.31
CA PRO A 62 -23.33 6.14 19.63
C PRO A 62 -22.61 6.88 18.50
N ASP A 63 -22.91 8.17 18.47
CA ASP A 63 -22.62 9.19 17.47
C ASP A 63 -21.16 9.68 17.57
N LEU A 64 -20.40 9.60 16.47
CA LEU A 64 -19.18 10.39 16.27
C LEU A 64 -19.54 11.57 15.37
N SER A 65 -20.12 12.60 15.99
CA SER A 65 -20.47 13.85 15.32
C SER A 65 -19.20 14.66 15.03
N TYR A 66 -18.80 14.67 13.75
CA TYR A 66 -18.09 15.80 13.19
C TYR A 66 -19.13 16.89 12.94
N SER A 67 -19.16 17.89 13.83
CA SER A 67 -20.09 19.01 13.76
C SER A 67 -19.78 19.87 12.53
N ASP A 68 -20.60 19.77 11.49
CA ASP A 68 -20.71 20.81 10.48
C ASP A 68 -22.11 21.41 10.52
N ASN A 69 -22.19 22.66 11.02
CA ASN A 69 -23.44 23.38 11.20
C ASN A 69 -23.86 24.01 9.86
N ASN A 70 -24.63 23.30 9.04
CA ASN A 70 -25.76 23.95 8.34
C ASN A 70 -26.73 23.00 7.62
N THR A 71 -27.98 23.45 7.63
CA THR A 71 -29.11 23.11 6.74
C THR A 71 -29.94 21.86 7.02
N LYS A 72 -31.14 22.15 7.54
CA LYS A 72 -32.34 21.31 7.61
C LYS A 72 -32.83 20.91 6.20
N ASN A 73 -33.52 19.77 6.16
CA ASN A 73 -34.40 19.22 5.12
C ASN A 73 -33.77 18.24 4.11
N ARG A 74 -33.94 16.93 4.36
CA ARG A 74 -34.71 16.00 3.51
C ARG A 74 -34.48 14.54 3.93
N HIS A 75 -35.49 13.95 4.56
CA HIS A 75 -35.64 12.50 4.57
C HIS A 75 -35.85 12.02 3.13
N ASN A 76 -34.84 11.35 2.58
CA ASN A 76 -34.82 10.42 1.44
C ASN A 76 -33.42 10.29 0.78
N ASN A 77 -32.41 11.05 1.23
CA ASN A 77 -31.03 10.99 0.69
C ASN A 77 -30.03 10.18 1.54
N THR A 78 -30.43 9.64 2.68
CA THR A 78 -29.48 9.12 3.68
C THR A 78 -28.77 7.83 3.25
N SER A 79 -29.39 7.00 2.40
CA SER A 79 -28.78 5.75 1.88
C SER A 79 -27.81 6.00 0.71
N GLU A 80 -28.08 6.98 -0.15
CA GLU A 80 -27.15 7.37 -1.21
C GLU A 80 -25.95 8.14 -0.64
N ILE A 81 -26.17 9.03 0.34
CA ILE A 81 -25.09 9.76 1.02
C ILE A 81 -24.23 8.81 1.87
N LYS A 82 -24.80 7.77 2.50
CA LYS A 82 -24.01 6.74 3.20
C LYS A 82 -23.09 5.96 2.27
N ASN A 83 -23.45 5.80 1.01
CA ASN A 83 -22.61 5.18 -0.01
C ASN A 83 -21.54 6.13 -0.58
N LEU A 84 -21.58 7.44 -0.26
CA LEU A 84 -20.54 8.40 -0.61
C LEU A 84 -19.41 8.45 0.44
N TYR A 85 -19.69 8.12 1.70
CA TYR A 85 -18.71 8.09 2.78
C TYR A 85 -18.32 6.65 3.09
N SER A 86 -17.06 6.28 2.80
CA SER A 86 -16.51 4.98 3.18
C SER A 86 -16.37 4.90 4.71
N GLU A 87 -17.38 4.43 5.42
CA GLU A 87 -17.37 4.29 6.90
C GLU A 87 -16.37 3.22 7.42
N ASN A 88 -15.26 2.91 6.72
CA ASN A 88 -14.48 1.71 6.98
C ASN A 88 -12.97 1.80 7.12
N TYR A 89 -12.30 2.90 6.75
CA TYR A 89 -10.84 2.88 6.77
C TYR A 89 -10.24 2.81 8.18
N PHE A 90 -10.82 3.54 9.13
CA PHE A 90 -10.28 3.64 10.50
C PHE A 90 -11.27 3.15 11.56
N ARG A 91 -12.34 2.46 11.15
CA ARG A 91 -13.35 1.97 12.09
C ARG A 91 -12.79 0.79 12.89
N ILE A 92 -12.71 0.95 14.20
CA ILE A 92 -12.52 -0.15 15.13
C ILE A 92 -13.89 -0.82 15.36
N ASP A 93 -13.98 -2.11 15.06
CA ASP A 93 -15.17 -2.90 15.36
C ASP A 93 -15.33 -3.12 16.87
N LYS A 94 -16.49 -3.64 17.29
CA LYS A 94 -16.79 -3.89 18.72
C LYS A 94 -15.82 -4.87 19.41
N LYS A 95 -15.02 -5.60 18.64
CA LYS A 95 -14.02 -6.55 19.13
C LYS A 95 -12.61 -5.94 19.14
N GLY A 96 -12.46 -4.67 18.80
CA GLY A 96 -11.17 -3.99 18.72
C GLY A 96 -10.43 -4.19 17.39
N ASN A 97 -11.03 -4.86 16.40
CA ASN A 97 -10.40 -5.06 15.10
C ASN A 97 -10.64 -3.85 14.20
N THR A 98 -9.58 -3.35 13.60
CA THR A 98 -9.61 -2.28 12.62
C THR A 98 -8.96 -2.82 11.34
N LEU A 99 -9.46 -2.39 10.18
CA LEU A 99 -8.80 -2.68 8.90
C LEU A 99 -7.50 -1.88 8.72
N TRP A 100 -7.34 -0.82 9.50
CA TRP A 100 -6.10 -0.08 9.64
C TRP A 100 -5.34 -0.52 10.88
N ASP A 101 -4.08 -0.90 10.72
CA ASP A 101 -3.21 -1.46 11.76
C ASP A 101 -2.35 -0.40 12.47
N GLY A 102 -2.60 0.89 12.22
CA GLY A 102 -1.90 2.00 12.88
C GLY A 102 -0.68 2.53 12.15
N LYS A 103 -0.27 1.88 11.04
CA LYS A 103 0.97 2.24 10.34
C LYS A 103 0.87 3.59 9.62
N HIS A 104 1.92 4.39 9.74
CA HIS A 104 1.99 5.73 9.17
C HIS A 104 3.44 6.21 9.04
N TRP A 105 3.68 7.18 8.16
CA TRP A 105 4.94 7.92 8.10
C TRP A 105 4.95 9.07 9.09
N GLU A 106 6.09 9.34 9.74
CA GLU A 106 6.28 10.59 10.48
C GLU A 106 6.27 11.78 9.51
N GLU A 107 5.69 12.91 9.91
CA GLU A 107 5.69 14.17 9.14
C GLU A 107 7.09 14.56 8.65
N SER A 108 8.10 14.38 9.50
CA SER A 108 9.50 14.72 9.20
C SER A 108 10.11 13.94 8.01
N ARG A 109 9.49 12.83 7.62
CA ARG A 109 9.95 11.96 6.53
C ARG A 109 9.56 12.49 5.15
N PHE A 110 8.60 13.42 5.07
CA PHE A 110 8.22 14.02 3.80
C PHE A 110 9.21 15.13 3.39
N PRO A 111 9.58 15.24 2.10
CA PRO A 111 9.14 14.41 0.97
C PRO A 111 9.74 12.99 0.99
N LEU A 112 8.91 11.99 0.68
CA LEU A 112 9.36 10.59 0.59
C LEU A 112 10.19 10.34 -0.67
N ASN A 113 11.34 9.70 -0.53
CA ASN A 113 12.19 9.29 -1.64
C ASN A 113 11.72 7.97 -2.24
N ILE A 114 11.50 7.96 -3.55
CA ILE A 114 10.91 6.85 -4.30
C ILE A 114 11.95 6.29 -5.26
N TYR A 115 12.28 5.02 -5.09
CA TYR A 115 13.11 4.28 -6.05
C TYR A 115 12.23 3.37 -6.90
N VAL A 116 12.44 3.37 -8.22
CA VAL A 116 11.71 2.48 -9.13
C VAL A 116 12.68 1.57 -9.83
N LYS A 117 12.62 0.28 -9.52
CA LYS A 117 13.36 -0.76 -10.21
C LYS A 117 12.52 -1.27 -11.38
N GLY A 118 12.97 -1.00 -12.60
CA GLY A 118 12.44 -1.64 -13.79
C GLY A 118 12.66 -3.17 -13.79
N SER A 119 12.17 -3.84 -14.82
CA SER A 119 12.32 -5.29 -14.96
C SER A 119 12.87 -5.65 -16.34
N ASP A 120 13.70 -6.69 -16.39
CA ASP A 120 14.19 -7.28 -17.64
C ASP A 120 13.14 -8.20 -18.29
N SER A 121 11.99 -8.42 -17.64
CA SER A 121 10.90 -9.21 -18.20
C SER A 121 10.38 -8.59 -19.50
N ARG A 122 10.14 -9.43 -20.51
CA ARG A 122 9.55 -9.03 -21.81
C ARG A 122 8.15 -8.41 -21.69
N TYR A 123 7.47 -8.60 -20.55
CA TYR A 123 6.14 -8.05 -20.30
C TYR A 123 6.20 -6.61 -19.77
N PHE A 124 7.34 -6.21 -19.22
CA PHE A 124 7.60 -4.88 -18.72
C PHE A 124 7.64 -3.86 -19.87
N LYS A 125 7.10 -2.68 -19.61
CA LYS A 125 7.23 -1.51 -20.49
C LYS A 125 7.80 -0.38 -19.65
N SER A 126 8.78 0.34 -20.19
CA SER A 126 9.33 1.53 -19.50
C SER A 126 8.23 2.52 -19.13
N SER A 127 7.17 2.64 -19.93
CA SER A 127 6.01 3.48 -19.63
C SER A 127 5.29 3.13 -18.31
N TYR A 128 5.51 1.96 -17.72
CA TYR A 128 4.94 1.61 -16.43
C TYR A 128 5.57 2.41 -15.27
N THR A 129 6.78 2.97 -15.46
CA THR A 129 7.35 3.93 -14.48
C THR A 129 6.53 5.22 -14.42
N GLU A 130 5.88 5.61 -15.52
CA GLU A 130 4.96 6.75 -15.53
C GLU A 130 3.70 6.49 -14.70
N TYR A 131 3.26 5.22 -14.57
CA TYR A 131 2.15 4.86 -13.69
C TYR A 131 2.51 5.00 -12.21
N VAL A 132 3.78 4.77 -11.85
CA VAL A 132 4.28 5.03 -10.48
C VAL A 132 4.20 6.51 -10.15
N LYS A 133 4.72 7.37 -11.02
CA LYS A 133 4.60 8.82 -10.87
C LYS A 133 3.14 9.25 -10.81
N TYR A 134 2.31 8.68 -11.68
CA TYR A 134 0.87 8.95 -11.70
C TYR A 134 0.19 8.62 -10.38
N ALA A 135 0.48 7.46 -9.78
CA ALA A 135 -0.11 7.06 -8.51
C ALA A 135 0.24 8.02 -7.37
N LEU A 136 1.49 8.45 -7.29
CA LEU A 136 1.92 9.46 -6.33
C LEU A 136 1.24 10.82 -6.60
N ASP A 137 1.08 11.22 -7.86
CA ASP A 137 0.36 12.43 -8.24
C ASP A 137 -1.13 12.37 -7.86
N VAL A 138 -1.75 11.20 -7.97
CA VAL A 138 -3.14 10.96 -7.55
C VAL A 138 -3.30 11.16 -6.04
N TRP A 139 -2.44 10.54 -5.23
CA TRP A 139 -2.50 10.70 -3.78
C TRP A 139 -2.13 12.13 -3.34
N ARG A 140 -1.12 12.76 -3.95
CA ARG A 140 -0.77 14.16 -3.73
C ARG A 140 -1.90 15.13 -4.09
N LYS A 141 -2.69 14.82 -5.13
CA LYS A 141 -3.87 15.63 -5.46
C LYS A 141 -4.99 15.48 -4.42
N ALA A 142 -5.05 14.35 -3.71
CA ALA A 142 -5.96 14.17 -2.59
C ALA A 142 -5.53 15.00 -1.38
N ASP A 143 -4.24 15.02 -1.07
CA ASP A 143 -3.63 15.80 0.00
C ASP A 143 -2.20 16.24 -0.36
N ASP A 144 -1.94 17.54 -0.36
CA ASP A 144 -0.69 18.13 -0.85
C ASP A 144 0.51 17.94 0.08
N ARG A 145 0.27 17.50 1.32
CA ARG A 145 1.33 17.06 2.26
C ARG A 145 2.08 15.83 1.75
N ILE A 146 1.49 15.05 0.83
CA ILE A 146 2.15 13.90 0.19
C ILE A 146 3.14 14.43 -0.85
N MET A 147 4.31 14.81 -0.37
CA MET A 147 5.44 15.22 -1.18
C MET A 147 6.37 14.04 -1.43
N TYR A 148 6.99 13.98 -2.60
CA TYR A 148 7.89 12.88 -2.98
C TYR A 148 9.00 13.35 -3.92
N ASN A 149 10.11 12.61 -3.94
CA ASN A 149 11.21 12.76 -4.90
C ASN A 149 11.55 11.41 -5.51
N PHE A 150 11.95 11.36 -6.78
CA PHE A 150 12.55 10.15 -7.34
C PHE A 150 14.05 10.11 -7.06
N VAL A 151 14.55 8.94 -6.70
CA VAL A 151 15.98 8.68 -6.46
C VAL A 151 16.46 7.49 -7.29
N ASP A 152 17.72 7.50 -7.68
CA ASP A 152 18.30 6.48 -8.58
C ASP A 152 18.83 5.23 -7.83
N SER A 153 18.77 5.22 -6.50
CA SER A 153 19.31 4.14 -5.67
C SER A 153 18.36 3.76 -4.54
N LYS A 154 18.13 2.46 -4.39
CA LYS A 154 17.36 1.86 -3.29
C LYS A 154 17.85 2.31 -1.91
N ASN A 155 19.15 2.53 -1.74
CA ASN A 155 19.74 2.88 -0.44
C ASN A 155 19.33 4.27 0.07
N HIS A 156 18.77 5.11 -0.81
CA HIS A 156 18.26 6.44 -0.43
C HIS A 156 16.73 6.51 -0.51
N ALA A 157 16.06 5.38 -0.71
CA ALA A 157 14.63 5.31 -0.90
C ALA A 157 13.92 5.08 0.45
N ASP A 158 12.79 5.74 0.63
CA ASP A 158 11.80 5.43 1.66
C ASP A 158 10.80 4.40 1.12
N ILE A 159 10.45 4.47 -0.17
CA ILE A 159 9.61 3.49 -0.86
C ILE A 159 10.34 2.97 -2.09
N SER A 160 10.46 1.65 -2.23
CA SER A 160 10.91 1.03 -3.49
C SER A 160 9.78 0.33 -4.21
N VAL A 161 9.65 0.60 -5.52
CA VAL A 161 8.75 -0.11 -6.41
C VAL A 161 9.54 -1.09 -7.27
N ILE A 162 9.13 -2.35 -7.29
CA ILE A 162 9.80 -3.42 -8.02
C ILE A 162 8.77 -4.13 -8.90
N PHE A 163 9.02 -4.16 -10.21
CA PHE A 163 8.23 -4.98 -11.13
C PHE A 163 8.77 -6.40 -11.16
N VAL A 164 7.91 -7.37 -10.85
CA VAL A 164 8.23 -8.80 -10.86
C VAL A 164 7.41 -9.50 -11.92
N GLU A 165 7.88 -10.64 -12.42
CA GLU A 165 7.21 -11.33 -13.52
C GLU A 165 5.87 -11.92 -13.08
N ASN A 166 5.85 -12.69 -11.99
CA ASN A 166 4.65 -13.30 -11.45
C ASN A 166 4.75 -13.45 -9.92
N LEU A 167 3.93 -12.73 -9.17
CA LEU A 167 3.84 -12.90 -7.71
C LEU A 167 3.16 -14.23 -7.33
N GLY A 168 2.26 -14.75 -8.16
CA GLY A 168 1.49 -15.93 -7.79
C GLY A 168 2.26 -17.24 -7.79
N ASP A 169 3.38 -17.31 -8.51
CA ASP A 169 4.31 -18.45 -8.42
C ASP A 169 5.06 -18.46 -7.08
N GLU A 170 5.22 -17.29 -6.44
CA GLU A 170 5.94 -17.13 -5.18
C GLU A 170 5.05 -17.33 -3.95
N TYR A 171 3.78 -16.92 -4.04
CA TYR A 171 2.85 -16.90 -2.91
C TYR A 171 1.68 -17.88 -3.03
N GLU A 172 1.58 -18.65 -4.13
CA GLU A 172 0.46 -19.56 -4.42
C GLU A 172 -0.93 -18.87 -4.44
N GLU A 173 -0.94 -17.56 -4.71
CA GLU A 173 -2.13 -16.70 -4.66
C GLU A 173 -2.16 -15.75 -5.86
N ASN A 174 -3.32 -15.18 -6.23
CA ASN A 174 -3.47 -14.30 -7.39
C ASN A 174 -3.09 -12.83 -7.09
N TYR A 175 -1.95 -12.58 -6.45
CA TYR A 175 -1.53 -11.22 -6.13
C TYR A 175 -1.08 -10.46 -7.37
N LEU A 176 -1.67 -9.30 -7.63
CA LEU A 176 -1.22 -8.36 -8.67
C LEU A 176 -0.25 -7.32 -8.12
N GLY A 177 -0.37 -7.02 -6.83
CA GLY A 177 0.49 -6.14 -6.08
C GLY A 177 0.69 -6.67 -4.67
N LEU A 178 1.79 -6.28 -4.05
CA LEU A 178 2.06 -6.56 -2.65
C LEU A 178 2.89 -5.42 -2.07
N THR A 179 2.45 -4.89 -0.94
CA THR A 179 3.19 -3.87 -0.19
C THR A 179 3.66 -4.42 1.16
N ASP A 180 4.97 -4.43 1.35
CA ASP A 180 5.64 -4.77 2.60
C ASP A 180 6.19 -3.51 3.30
N TYR A 181 6.42 -3.61 4.62
CA TYR A 181 6.86 -2.51 5.45
C TYR A 181 7.90 -2.98 6.48
N ASP A 182 8.87 -2.11 6.74
CA ASP A 182 9.62 -2.10 7.98
C ASP A 182 9.01 -1.03 8.89
N THR A 183 8.50 -1.44 10.06
CA THR A 183 7.91 -0.53 11.05
C THR A 183 8.56 -0.69 12.42
N ASP A 184 8.61 0.39 13.20
CA ASP A 184 8.99 0.35 14.60
C ASP A 184 7.85 -0.16 15.53
N GLU A 185 8.10 -0.14 16.85
CA GLU A 185 7.11 -0.52 17.86
C GLU A 185 5.88 0.41 17.92
N ASN A 186 6.02 1.64 17.46
CA ASN A 186 4.97 2.67 17.40
C ASN A 186 4.23 2.69 16.06
N LYS A 187 4.50 1.73 15.18
CA LYS A 187 3.94 1.66 13.81
C LYS A 187 4.39 2.80 12.90
N LEU A 188 5.49 3.46 13.22
CA LEU A 188 6.15 4.36 12.28
C LEU A 188 6.78 3.54 11.16
N ILE A 189 6.47 3.90 9.93
CA ILE A 189 7.05 3.28 8.74
C ILE A 189 8.44 3.88 8.55
N ASP A 190 9.45 3.01 8.55
CA ASP A 190 10.82 3.38 8.24
C ASP A 190 11.09 3.24 6.74
N TYR A 191 10.53 2.18 6.13
CA TYR A 191 10.74 1.82 4.74
C TYR A 191 9.59 0.95 4.22
N SER A 192 9.22 1.08 2.94
CA SER A 192 8.22 0.23 2.29
C SER A 192 8.71 -0.33 0.95
N THR A 193 8.30 -1.56 0.62
CA THR A 193 8.54 -2.17 -0.69
C THR A 193 7.22 -2.52 -1.35
N ILE A 194 6.98 -1.96 -2.53
CA ILE A 194 5.88 -2.31 -3.41
C ILE A 194 6.41 -3.28 -4.48
N GLN A 195 5.78 -4.43 -4.60
CA GLN A 195 6.01 -5.38 -5.68
C GLN A 195 4.79 -5.39 -6.60
N ILE A 196 5.02 -5.31 -7.91
CA ILE A 196 3.96 -5.28 -8.93
C ILE A 196 4.15 -6.45 -9.89
N SER A 197 3.15 -7.31 -10.00
CA SER A 197 3.15 -8.45 -10.90
C SER A 197 2.83 -8.02 -12.34
N LEU A 198 3.62 -8.52 -13.30
CA LEU A 198 3.37 -8.29 -14.74
C LEU A 198 2.45 -9.35 -15.36
N LEU A 199 2.34 -10.51 -14.70
CA LEU A 199 1.48 -11.62 -15.07
C LEU A 199 0.50 -11.96 -13.93
N LYS A 200 -0.65 -12.53 -14.31
CA LYS A 200 -1.58 -13.23 -13.43
C LYS A 200 -1.23 -14.72 -13.38
N ASN A 201 -1.86 -15.47 -12.48
CA ASN A 201 -1.73 -16.93 -12.50
C ASN A 201 -2.16 -17.48 -13.86
N GLY A 202 -1.44 -18.50 -14.32
CA GLY A 202 -1.62 -19.04 -15.67
C GLY A 202 -0.91 -18.25 -16.78
N ASN A 203 0.03 -17.35 -16.41
CA ASN A 203 0.86 -16.58 -17.34
C ASN A 203 0.09 -15.60 -18.24
N GLU A 204 -1.09 -15.16 -17.80
CA GLU A 204 -1.83 -14.11 -18.49
C GLU A 204 -1.21 -12.74 -18.21
N LYS A 205 -0.99 -11.93 -19.25
CA LYS A 205 -0.47 -10.56 -19.06
C LYS A 205 -1.50 -9.69 -18.34
N VAL A 206 -1.06 -8.96 -17.31
CA VAL A 206 -1.89 -7.94 -16.66
C VAL A 206 -2.20 -6.80 -17.64
N PRO A 207 -3.48 -6.49 -17.91
CA PRO A 207 -3.90 -5.33 -18.68
C PRO A 207 -3.33 -4.01 -18.11
N ALA A 208 -3.01 -3.06 -18.98
CA ALA A 208 -2.34 -1.83 -18.55
C ALA A 208 -3.17 -0.97 -17.57
N GLY A 209 -4.50 -0.95 -17.70
CA GLY A 209 -5.37 -0.23 -16.79
C GLY A 209 -5.49 -0.89 -15.42
N GLU A 210 -5.59 -2.22 -15.39
CA GLU A 210 -5.54 -3.02 -14.17
C GLU A 210 -4.20 -2.83 -13.44
N LEU A 211 -3.07 -2.90 -14.16
CA LEU A 211 -1.74 -2.62 -13.62
C LEU A 211 -1.64 -1.21 -13.00
N LYS A 212 -2.18 -0.20 -13.69
CA LYS A 212 -2.20 1.19 -13.18
C LYS A 212 -3.02 1.30 -11.90
N ALA A 213 -4.22 0.71 -11.87
CA ALA A 213 -5.09 0.69 -10.70
C ALA A 213 -4.41 -0.02 -9.51
N THR A 214 -3.77 -1.16 -9.75
CA THR A 214 -2.97 -1.88 -8.75
C THR A 214 -1.84 -1.01 -8.21
N ILE A 215 -1.07 -0.33 -9.05
CA ILE A 215 0.00 0.57 -8.57
C ILE A 215 -0.55 1.66 -7.65
N ILE A 216 -1.69 2.28 -8.00
CA ILE A 216 -2.31 3.30 -7.15
C ILE A 216 -2.76 2.71 -5.81
N HIS A 217 -3.36 1.52 -5.81
CA HIS A 217 -3.77 0.78 -4.62
C HIS A 217 -2.58 0.48 -3.70
N GLU A 218 -1.50 -0.08 -4.25
CA GLU A 218 -0.29 -0.38 -3.48
C GLU A 218 0.37 0.89 -2.90
N PHE A 219 0.28 2.04 -3.60
CA PHE A 219 0.73 3.30 -3.00
C PHE A 219 -0.14 3.75 -1.83
N GLY A 220 -1.45 3.50 -1.86
CA GLY A 220 -2.31 3.78 -0.71
C GLY A 220 -1.87 2.97 0.51
N HIS A 221 -1.55 1.69 0.29
CA HIS A 221 -0.93 0.81 1.27
C HIS A 221 0.41 1.36 1.78
N ALA A 222 1.35 1.66 0.89
CA ALA A 222 2.68 2.17 1.23
C ALA A 222 2.63 3.49 2.02
N LEU A 223 1.60 4.31 1.82
CA LEU A 223 1.34 5.53 2.60
C LEU A 223 0.77 5.25 3.98
N GLY A 224 0.12 4.08 4.17
CA GLY A 224 -0.35 3.56 5.45
C GLY A 224 -1.82 3.15 5.46
N LEU A 225 -2.56 3.31 4.36
CA LEU A 225 -3.97 2.93 4.30
C LEU A 225 -4.15 1.40 4.42
N GLY A 226 -5.23 1.00 5.08
CA GLY A 226 -5.75 -0.36 5.03
C GLY A 226 -6.71 -0.55 3.86
N HIS A 227 -7.22 -1.77 3.71
CA HIS A 227 -8.29 -2.02 2.75
C HIS A 227 -9.59 -1.29 3.12
N SER A 228 -10.35 -0.88 2.11
CA SER A 228 -11.76 -0.52 2.26
C SER A 228 -12.66 -1.74 2.23
N LYS A 229 -13.87 -1.62 2.78
CA LYS A 229 -14.96 -2.58 2.51
C LYS A 229 -15.94 -2.10 1.44
N ASN A 230 -15.75 -0.91 0.89
CA ASN A 230 -16.59 -0.37 -0.16
C ASN A 230 -16.00 -0.72 -1.52
N GLU A 231 -16.72 -1.50 -2.33
CA GLU A 231 -16.30 -1.94 -3.67
C GLU A 231 -16.06 -0.79 -4.68
N LYS A 232 -16.52 0.42 -4.36
CA LYS A 232 -16.28 1.62 -5.17
C LYS A 232 -14.98 2.33 -4.83
N ASP A 233 -14.34 1.97 -3.73
CA ASP A 233 -13.07 2.53 -3.31
C ASP A 233 -11.94 1.79 -4.01
N LEU A 234 -10.88 2.50 -4.40
CA LEU A 234 -9.73 1.88 -5.01
C LEU A 234 -8.95 1.01 -4.01
N MET A 235 -9.01 1.31 -2.71
CA MET A 235 -8.45 0.40 -1.68
C MET A 235 -9.35 -0.79 -1.35
N TYR A 236 -10.43 -1.03 -2.10
CA TYR A 236 -11.11 -2.33 -2.01
C TYR A 236 -10.12 -3.44 -2.41
N PRO A 237 -10.07 -4.58 -1.71
CA PRO A 237 -9.04 -5.62 -1.91
C PRO A 237 -9.06 -6.31 -3.28
N TYR A 238 -10.04 -6.02 -4.14
CA TYR A 238 -10.17 -6.62 -5.45
C TYR A 238 -10.14 -5.54 -6.54
N ILE A 239 -9.12 -5.59 -7.39
CA ILE A 239 -8.98 -4.71 -8.55
C ILE A 239 -9.68 -5.34 -9.76
N SER A 240 -10.55 -4.56 -10.41
CA SER A 240 -11.27 -5.03 -11.60
C SER A 240 -10.38 -5.05 -12.84
N SER A 241 -10.45 -6.11 -13.64
CA SER A 241 -9.80 -6.16 -14.95
C SER A 241 -10.38 -5.19 -15.97
N SER A 242 -11.51 -4.54 -15.65
CA SER A 242 -12.14 -3.52 -16.49
C SER A 242 -11.56 -2.12 -16.33
N HIS A 243 -10.59 -1.91 -15.43
CA HIS A 243 -9.94 -0.60 -15.29
C HIS A 243 -9.25 -0.20 -16.58
N THR A 244 -9.39 1.08 -16.94
CA THR A 244 -8.77 1.62 -18.15
C THR A 244 -7.45 2.33 -17.79
N PRO A 245 -6.48 2.39 -18.72
CA PRO A 245 -5.26 3.19 -18.52
C PRO A 245 -5.53 4.69 -18.33
N ASP A 246 -6.72 5.16 -18.72
CA ASP A 246 -7.17 6.55 -18.59
C ASP A 246 -7.68 6.89 -17.19
N MET A 247 -7.63 5.92 -16.25
CA MET A 247 -8.03 6.12 -14.87
C MET A 247 -7.38 7.36 -14.26
N ASN A 248 -8.17 8.17 -13.58
CA ASN A 248 -7.69 9.43 -13.03
C ASN A 248 -8.16 9.77 -11.61
N TYR A 249 -7.61 10.84 -11.04
CA TYR A 249 -7.94 11.28 -9.69
C TYR A 249 -9.45 11.46 -9.46
N ASP A 250 -10.22 11.86 -10.47
CA ASP A 250 -11.66 12.06 -10.32
C ASP A 250 -12.38 10.71 -10.15
N GLU A 251 -11.75 9.60 -10.54
CA GLU A 251 -12.21 8.23 -10.32
C GLU A 251 -11.84 7.67 -8.92
N LEU A 252 -10.93 8.29 -8.17
CA LEU A 252 -10.80 7.96 -6.74
C LEU A 252 -12.11 8.30 -6.04
N SER A 253 -12.58 7.37 -5.22
CA SER A 253 -13.81 7.59 -4.47
C SER A 253 -13.62 8.74 -3.47
N ILE A 254 -14.73 9.33 -3.03
CA ILE A 254 -14.70 10.28 -1.91
C ILE A 254 -14.13 9.60 -0.65
N GLY A 255 -14.37 8.29 -0.50
CA GLY A 255 -13.81 7.47 0.56
C GLY A 255 -12.29 7.44 0.58
N ASP A 256 -11.66 7.09 -0.55
CA ASP A 256 -10.19 7.09 -0.68
C ASP A 256 -9.59 8.45 -0.34
N LYS A 257 -10.20 9.51 -0.90
CA LYS A 257 -9.76 10.90 -0.71
C LYS A 257 -9.83 11.35 0.74
N LEU A 258 -10.91 11.00 1.45
CA LEU A 258 -11.04 11.34 2.87
C LEU A 258 -10.16 10.46 3.76
N ALA A 259 -9.96 9.20 3.38
CA ALA A 259 -9.16 8.26 4.15
C ALA A 259 -7.71 8.70 4.26
N ILE A 260 -7.11 9.11 3.14
CA ILE A 260 -5.72 9.56 3.14
C ILE A 260 -5.52 10.87 3.93
N LYS A 261 -6.49 11.80 3.85
CA LYS A 261 -6.48 13.02 4.68
C LYS A 261 -6.51 12.68 6.16
N THR A 262 -7.43 11.78 6.53
CA THR A 262 -7.57 11.31 7.92
C THR A 262 -6.27 10.64 8.40
N LEU A 263 -5.64 9.80 7.57
CA LEU A 263 -4.36 9.17 7.92
C LEU A 263 -3.28 10.20 8.26
N LEU A 264 -3.14 11.22 7.41
CA LEU A 264 -2.14 12.26 7.59
C LEU A 264 -2.46 13.15 8.80
N ASP A 265 -3.73 13.48 9.03
CA ASP A 265 -4.16 14.24 10.21
C ASP A 265 -3.84 13.48 11.51
N LEU A 266 -4.13 12.17 11.56
CA LEU A 266 -3.81 11.34 12.72
C LEU A 266 -2.29 11.23 12.95
N SER A 267 -1.51 11.14 11.88
CA SER A 267 -0.05 11.08 11.93
C SER A 267 0.57 12.41 12.41
N TYR A 268 0.20 13.53 11.78
CA TYR A 268 0.84 14.83 11.99
C TYR A 268 0.42 15.43 13.34
N ASP A 269 -0.85 15.27 13.73
CA ASP A 269 -1.32 15.73 15.04
C ASP A 269 -0.93 14.77 16.18
N LYS A 270 -0.26 13.65 15.88
CA LYS A 270 0.06 12.56 16.83
C LYS A 270 -1.18 12.07 17.60
N LYS A 271 -2.36 12.20 17.00
CA LYS A 271 -3.65 11.77 17.55
C LYS A 271 -3.86 10.31 17.18
N TYR A 272 -3.16 9.42 17.86
CA TYR A 272 -3.33 7.99 17.61
C TYR A 272 -4.61 7.50 18.25
N VAL A 273 -5.26 6.54 17.59
CA VAL A 273 -6.35 5.79 18.21
C VAL A 273 -5.74 4.93 19.31
N LEU A 274 -5.64 5.51 20.51
CA LEU A 274 -5.20 4.82 21.71
C LEU A 274 -6.08 3.58 21.88
N ARG A 275 -5.45 2.40 21.90
CA ARG A 275 -6.11 1.20 22.41
C ARG A 275 -6.51 1.50 23.86
N GLN A 276 -7.82 1.54 24.11
CA GLN A 276 -8.37 1.37 25.45
C GLN A 276 -8.26 -0.10 25.87
#